data_AF-A0A1H8ZH59-F1
#
_entry.id   AF-A0A1H8ZH59-F1
#
_cell.length_a   1.000
_cell.length_b   1.000
_cell.length_c   1.000
_cell.angle_alpha   90.00
_cell.angle_beta   90.00
_cell.angle_gamma   90.00
#
_symmetry.space_group_name_H-M   'P 1'
#
loop_
_entity.id
_entity.type
_entity.pdbx_description
1 polymer ?
#
loop_
_entity_poly.entity_id
_entity_poly.type
_entity_poly.pdbx_seq_one_letter_code
_entity_poly.pdbx_strand_id
1 'polypeptide(L)'
;MGSYRFTAVHDKNGNWLVEPGDQVNGLRIAFTDKQTGAVVAERATGADGRAEFTGLPVGRYWVTVDPAWTLTDGSAGFEAFVTESGADTTLWLRPGAALPSPRGTLWFEKPSYESHETVRFWLTVTNVGGATAERVKLSFPILDVDMPEDEWGDFSYHGAGIRLAPGESRTFEGSGTIREFRDGKLVLWGSFDFEGRPNPHQSGYRGEVAVVQTKGAVNGVVYTDKNRNGQQDAGEAAAGAVVEANGGAPYGYFKTTTDADGRYSFKDIPSGDYYIGYTLADGWIVHTDNSGSRPRVQPGAVVELVARAERPYHESLSATLALDKDVYQVGEQAKITITLTNSGDRALDNIFAWCNRIGDENQLGGRPGGADLTGWGELIPPGKGVTVGAGETRTFVATEEVPPGAHAYGKVIASCGFAPYAGWNTDAAEASDTARVPGGFGSLTGELYYDRNGNWTVDAGEAIGNTRIVLRDRERNVDVAETFSDDKGNVRFDRVPAGEYWAWIDGPWKFEGEWDGHVLVFAGREWNVSFTVVPGPAPVRDDSTTPPPAAPAAGGGAGDAGPGDALAKTGASVLGLGLVGALLVAFGFGASLLGRQRRTA
;
A
#
# COMPACT_ATOMS: atom_id res chain seq x y z
N MET A 1 3.20 19.45 -51.23
CA MET A 1 2.22 19.79 -50.18
C MET A 1 0.83 19.71 -50.79
N GLY A 2 -0.12 19.09 -50.10
CA GLY A 2 -1.50 18.92 -50.54
C GLY A 2 -2.47 19.93 -49.91
N SER A 3 -3.71 19.90 -50.36
CA SER A 3 -4.84 20.62 -49.75
C SER A 3 -5.95 19.65 -49.35
N TYR A 4 -6.75 20.03 -48.36
CA TYR A 4 -7.89 19.23 -47.91
C TYR A 4 -9.04 20.16 -47.54
N ARG A 5 -10.22 19.99 -48.12
CA ARG A 5 -11.40 20.79 -47.74
C ARG A 5 -12.48 19.94 -47.10
N PHE A 6 -13.14 20.56 -46.13
CA PHE A 6 -14.28 20.01 -45.43
C PHE A 6 -15.52 20.86 -45.68
N THR A 7 -16.65 20.17 -45.76
CA THR A 7 -17.98 20.76 -45.60
C THR A 7 -18.64 20.09 -44.39
N ALA A 8 -18.88 20.83 -43.32
CA ALA A 8 -19.48 20.33 -42.08
C ALA A 8 -20.99 20.57 -42.07
N VAL A 9 -21.76 19.49 -41.90
CA VAL A 9 -23.21 19.47 -42.10
C VAL A 9 -23.87 18.74 -40.96
N HIS A 10 -24.86 19.37 -40.32
CA HIS A 10 -25.80 18.73 -39.42
C HIS A 10 -27.15 18.59 -40.11
N ASP A 11 -27.38 17.41 -40.70
CA ASP A 11 -28.64 17.08 -41.34
C ASP A 11 -29.74 16.90 -40.29
N LYS A 12 -30.64 17.89 -40.21
CA LYS A 12 -31.72 17.94 -39.22
C LYS A 12 -32.93 17.09 -39.61
N ASN A 13 -33.11 16.82 -40.90
CA ASN A 13 -34.30 16.14 -41.42
C ASN A 13 -34.02 14.68 -41.86
N GLY A 14 -32.74 14.27 -41.83
CA GLY A 14 -32.29 12.90 -42.05
C GLY A 14 -32.35 12.46 -43.51
N ASN A 15 -32.38 13.40 -44.46
CA ASN A 15 -32.50 13.11 -45.89
C ASN A 15 -31.14 12.98 -46.61
N TRP A 16 -30.02 13.21 -45.91
CA TRP A 16 -28.65 13.16 -46.40
C TRP A 16 -28.36 14.11 -47.56
N LEU A 17 -29.08 15.23 -47.62
CA LEU A 17 -28.83 16.34 -48.53
C LEU A 17 -28.22 17.51 -47.75
N VAL A 18 -27.36 18.28 -48.42
CA VAL A 18 -26.80 19.51 -47.84
C VAL A 18 -27.72 20.66 -48.18
N GLU A 19 -28.54 21.09 -47.22
CA GLU A 19 -29.53 22.16 -47.42
C GLU A 19 -29.09 23.47 -46.75
N PRO A 20 -29.59 24.64 -47.20
CA PRO A 20 -29.36 25.91 -46.50
C PRO A 20 -29.90 25.84 -45.07
N GLY A 21 -29.02 25.99 -44.08
CA GLY A 21 -29.36 25.89 -42.66
C GLY A 21 -28.80 24.65 -41.95
N ASP A 22 -28.18 23.71 -42.68
CA ASP A 22 -27.50 22.54 -42.11
C ASP A 22 -26.00 22.80 -41.86
N GLN A 23 -25.46 23.91 -42.34
CA GLN A 23 -24.04 24.25 -42.22
C GLN A 23 -23.65 24.44 -40.75
N VAL A 24 -22.59 23.76 -40.30
CA VAL A 24 -22.05 23.94 -38.95
C VAL A 24 -20.96 25.01 -38.98
N ASN A 25 -21.25 26.18 -38.43
CA ASN A 25 -20.31 27.30 -38.32
C ASN A 25 -19.40 27.17 -37.09
N GLY A 26 -18.12 27.50 -37.23
CA GLY A 26 -17.16 27.55 -36.12
C GLY A 26 -16.68 26.19 -35.61
N LEU A 27 -16.96 25.10 -36.32
CA LEU A 27 -16.49 23.76 -35.96
C LEU A 27 -14.98 23.69 -36.12
N ARG A 28 -14.25 23.42 -35.02
CA ARG A 28 -12.81 23.15 -35.10
C ARG A 28 -12.55 21.76 -35.63
N ILE A 29 -11.65 21.67 -36.61
CA ILE A 29 -11.16 20.44 -37.23
C ILE A 29 -9.65 20.42 -37.07
N ALA A 30 -9.10 19.32 -36.55
CA ALA A 30 -7.66 19.16 -36.33
C ALA A 30 -7.12 17.91 -37.05
N PHE A 31 -5.98 18.06 -37.72
CA PHE A 31 -5.17 16.96 -38.24
C PHE A 31 -4.08 16.61 -37.23
N THR A 32 -4.05 15.35 -36.81
CA THR A 32 -3.03 14.81 -35.91
C THR A 32 -2.17 13.79 -36.65
N ASP A 33 -0.85 13.94 -36.53
CA ASP A 33 0.09 12.94 -37.02
C ASP A 33 -0.04 11.66 -36.19
N LYS A 34 -0.30 10.53 -36.86
CA LYS A 34 -0.62 9.26 -36.18
C LYS A 34 0.59 8.60 -35.52
N GLN A 35 1.82 8.97 -35.92
CA GLN A 35 3.05 8.40 -35.38
C GLN A 35 3.54 9.17 -34.16
N THR A 36 3.34 10.48 -34.13
CA THR A 36 3.87 11.38 -33.09
C THR A 36 2.78 11.91 -32.15
N GLY A 37 1.49 11.84 -32.54
CA GLY A 37 0.38 12.40 -31.79
C GLY A 37 0.29 13.92 -31.81
N ALA A 38 1.16 14.60 -32.57
CA ALA A 38 1.19 16.06 -32.67
C ALA A 38 0.09 16.59 -33.60
N VAL A 39 -0.56 17.70 -33.22
CA VAL A 39 -1.49 18.42 -34.10
C VAL A 39 -0.69 19.19 -35.16
N VAL A 40 -0.90 18.83 -36.42
CA VAL A 40 -0.16 19.37 -37.58
C VAL A 40 -0.86 20.58 -38.17
N ALA A 41 -2.20 20.62 -38.11
CA ALA A 41 -2.98 21.76 -38.52
C ALA A 41 -4.36 21.75 -37.85
N GLU A 42 -4.87 22.93 -37.50
CA GLU A 42 -6.22 23.12 -36.98
C GLU A 42 -6.89 24.32 -37.66
N ARG A 43 -8.18 24.20 -37.97
CA ARG A 43 -8.97 25.31 -38.54
C ARG A 43 -10.44 25.16 -38.15
N ALA A 44 -11.11 26.30 -37.96
CA ALA A 44 -12.56 26.35 -37.76
C ALA A 44 -13.31 26.52 -39.09
N THR A 45 -14.51 25.96 -39.21
CA THR A 45 -15.40 26.18 -40.36
C THR A 45 -15.96 27.60 -40.39
N GLY A 46 -16.16 28.14 -41.59
CA GLY A 46 -16.84 29.41 -41.81
C GLY A 46 -18.36 29.32 -41.67
N ALA A 47 -19.05 30.45 -41.86
CA ALA A 47 -20.51 30.54 -41.79
C ALA A 47 -21.23 29.68 -42.85
N ASP A 48 -20.53 29.31 -43.91
CA ASP A 48 -20.98 28.39 -44.96
C ASP A 48 -20.66 26.91 -44.64
N GLY A 49 -20.15 26.63 -43.43
CA GLY A 49 -19.78 25.29 -42.96
C GLY A 49 -18.50 24.75 -43.57
N ARG A 50 -17.72 25.56 -44.30
CA ARG A 50 -16.53 25.08 -45.02
C ARG A 50 -15.24 25.42 -44.29
N ALA A 51 -14.27 24.52 -44.39
CA ALA A 51 -12.89 24.74 -43.96
C ALA A 51 -11.94 24.19 -45.02
N GLU A 52 -10.91 24.96 -45.39
CA GLU A 52 -9.88 24.51 -46.33
C GLU A 52 -8.51 24.55 -45.65
N PHE A 53 -7.77 23.46 -45.76
CA PHE A 53 -6.39 23.34 -45.31
C PHE A 53 -5.49 23.33 -46.54
N THR A 54 -4.47 24.19 -46.55
CA THR A 54 -3.46 24.25 -47.62
C THR A 54 -2.07 24.05 -47.02
N GLY A 55 -1.15 23.51 -47.82
CA GLY A 55 0.24 23.34 -47.37
C GLY A 55 0.46 22.11 -46.48
N LEU A 56 -0.48 21.16 -46.43
CA LEU A 56 -0.31 19.94 -45.63
C LEU A 56 0.74 19.02 -46.27
N PRO A 57 1.64 18.39 -45.48
CA PRO A 57 2.50 17.34 -46.01
C PRO A 57 1.67 16.16 -46.54
N VAL A 58 2.17 15.46 -47.55
CA VAL A 58 1.52 14.26 -48.10
C VAL A 58 1.69 13.13 -47.08
N GLY A 59 0.59 12.50 -46.66
CA GLY A 59 0.65 11.51 -45.58
C GLY A 59 -0.71 11.11 -45.02
N ARG A 60 -0.69 10.22 -44.03
CA ARG A 60 -1.88 9.77 -43.28
C ARG A 60 -1.98 10.54 -41.96
N TYR A 61 -3.18 11.00 -41.66
CA TYR A 61 -3.48 11.76 -40.47
C TYR A 61 -4.75 11.23 -39.80
N TRP A 62 -4.84 11.40 -38.50
CA TRP A 62 -6.09 11.25 -37.77
C TRP A 62 -6.78 12.61 -37.70
N VAL A 63 -8.03 12.69 -38.14
CA VAL A 63 -8.81 13.92 -38.14
C VAL A 63 -9.85 13.85 -37.04
N THR A 64 -9.87 14.87 -36.17
CA THR A 64 -10.87 15.01 -35.10
C THR A 64 -11.63 16.32 -35.26
N VAL A 65 -12.87 16.34 -34.76
CA VAL A 65 -13.72 17.54 -34.69
C VAL A 65 -13.95 17.94 -33.23
N ASP A 66 -14.42 19.17 -33.01
CA ASP A 66 -14.82 19.65 -31.68
C ASP A 66 -15.79 18.66 -30.99
N PRO A 67 -15.58 18.28 -29.71
CA PRO A 67 -16.44 17.36 -28.96
C PRO A 67 -17.89 17.83 -28.80
N ALA A 68 -18.21 19.10 -29.05
CA ALA A 68 -19.59 19.57 -29.18
C ALA A 68 -20.36 18.87 -30.32
N TRP A 69 -19.65 18.22 -31.25
CA TRP A 69 -20.19 17.48 -32.36
C TRP A 69 -19.64 16.06 -32.39
N THR A 70 -20.41 15.12 -32.94
CA THR A 70 -19.96 13.76 -33.20
C THR A 70 -20.31 13.41 -34.63
N LEU A 71 -19.45 12.62 -35.27
CA LEU A 71 -19.76 12.06 -36.59
C LEU A 71 -20.99 11.17 -36.47
N THR A 72 -21.85 11.17 -37.48
CA THR A 72 -23.12 10.42 -37.44
C THR A 72 -22.90 8.91 -37.30
N ASP A 73 -21.74 8.40 -37.70
CA ASP A 73 -21.31 7.01 -37.50
C ASP A 73 -20.85 6.70 -36.05
N GLY A 74 -20.79 7.69 -35.18
CA GLY A 74 -20.40 7.56 -33.77
C GLY A 74 -18.90 7.54 -33.51
N SER A 75 -18.06 7.72 -34.54
CA SER A 75 -16.61 7.78 -34.39
C SER A 75 -16.14 9.12 -33.80
N ALA A 76 -15.07 9.09 -32.99
CA ALA A 76 -14.43 10.29 -32.42
C ALA A 76 -13.54 11.04 -33.44
N GLY A 77 -13.38 10.47 -34.64
CA GLY A 77 -12.51 10.94 -35.71
C GLY A 77 -12.33 9.86 -36.77
N PHE A 78 -11.61 10.17 -37.84
CA PHE A 78 -11.37 9.25 -38.94
C PHE A 78 -9.97 9.44 -39.54
N GLU A 79 -9.50 8.45 -40.29
CA GLU A 79 -8.21 8.53 -40.98
C GLU A 79 -8.38 9.27 -42.32
N ALA A 80 -7.59 10.33 -42.52
CA ALA A 80 -7.53 11.07 -43.77
C ALA A 80 -6.16 10.91 -44.44
N PHE A 81 -6.18 10.68 -45.75
CA PHE A 81 -4.96 10.63 -46.56
C PHE A 81 -4.84 11.90 -47.41
N VAL A 82 -3.82 12.71 -47.13
CA VAL A 82 -3.53 13.93 -47.89
C VAL A 82 -2.64 13.60 -49.07
N THR A 83 -3.09 13.94 -50.28
CA THR A 83 -2.35 13.76 -51.54
C THR A 83 -2.04 15.11 -52.21
N GLU A 84 -1.17 15.13 -53.21
CA GLU A 84 -0.86 16.34 -53.98
C GLU A 84 -2.03 16.85 -54.84
N SER A 85 -2.98 15.97 -55.20
CA SER A 85 -4.19 16.33 -55.94
C SER A 85 -5.24 17.04 -55.11
N GLY A 86 -5.07 17.05 -53.78
CA GLY A 86 -6.05 17.51 -52.81
C GLY A 86 -7.25 16.57 -52.67
N ALA A 87 -8.04 16.79 -51.62
CA ALA A 87 -9.25 16.01 -51.34
C ALA A 87 -10.35 16.88 -50.72
N ASP A 88 -11.60 16.54 -51.02
CA ASP A 88 -12.80 17.18 -50.48
C ASP A 88 -13.62 16.13 -49.71
N THR A 89 -14.11 16.45 -48.51
CA THR A 89 -14.92 15.54 -47.69
C THR A 89 -16.07 16.28 -47.02
N THR A 90 -17.21 15.60 -46.92
CA THR A 90 -18.36 16.10 -46.13
C THR A 90 -18.38 15.41 -44.78
N LEU A 91 -18.43 16.19 -43.71
CA LEU A 91 -18.58 15.70 -42.34
C LEU A 91 -20.06 15.76 -41.98
N TRP A 92 -20.67 14.59 -41.86
CA TRP A 92 -22.03 14.45 -41.37
C TRP A 92 -22.01 14.38 -39.85
N LEU A 93 -22.62 15.38 -39.22
CA LEU A 93 -22.51 15.63 -37.80
C LEU A 93 -23.87 15.55 -37.13
N ARG A 94 -23.86 15.08 -35.90
CA ARG A 94 -24.94 15.24 -34.94
C ARG A 94 -24.40 15.97 -33.71
N PRO A 95 -25.24 16.70 -32.95
CA PRO A 95 -24.83 17.23 -31.67
C PRO A 95 -24.18 16.11 -30.87
N GLY A 96 -22.93 16.33 -30.43
CA GLY A 96 -22.28 15.41 -29.53
C GLY A 96 -23.08 15.36 -28.22
N ALA A 97 -22.96 14.27 -27.47
CA ALA A 97 -23.43 14.30 -26.09
C ALA A 97 -22.72 15.48 -25.42
N ALA A 98 -23.46 16.47 -24.93
CA ALA A 98 -22.85 17.58 -24.20
C ALA A 98 -22.07 16.97 -23.04
N LEU A 99 -20.76 17.17 -23.01
CA LEU A 99 -19.90 16.61 -21.95
C LEU A 99 -19.56 17.72 -20.94
N PRO A 100 -19.47 17.36 -19.65
CA PRO A 100 -18.86 18.25 -18.67
C PRO A 100 -17.37 18.43 -18.96
N SER A 101 -16.85 19.64 -18.70
CA SER A 101 -15.43 19.96 -18.85
C SER A 101 -14.96 20.93 -17.76
N PRO A 102 -14.76 20.45 -16.53
CA PRO A 102 -14.20 21.27 -15.46
C PRO A 102 -12.77 21.70 -15.77
N ARG A 103 -12.48 23.00 -15.61
CA ARG A 103 -11.17 23.63 -15.81
C ARG A 103 -10.81 24.51 -14.63
N GLY A 104 -9.57 24.41 -14.17
CA GLY A 104 -9.10 25.10 -12.99
C GLY A 104 -8.12 26.21 -13.34
N THR A 105 -8.32 27.39 -12.74
CA THR A 105 -7.38 28.50 -12.78
C THR A 105 -6.89 28.77 -11.37
N LEU A 106 -5.58 28.86 -11.20
CA LEU A 106 -4.93 29.04 -9.91
C LEU A 106 -4.23 30.41 -9.87
N TRP A 107 -4.29 31.08 -8.72
CA TRP A 107 -3.47 32.25 -8.44
C TRP A 107 -3.03 32.28 -6.97
N PHE A 108 -1.93 32.98 -6.73
CA PHE A 108 -1.31 33.08 -5.42
C PHE A 108 -1.46 34.50 -4.86
N GLU A 109 -1.46 34.64 -3.54
CA GLU A 109 -1.56 35.94 -2.87
C GLU A 109 -0.35 36.84 -3.18
N LYS A 110 0.85 36.23 -3.27
CA LYS A 110 2.11 36.93 -3.55
C LYS A 110 2.73 36.44 -4.87
N PRO A 111 3.53 37.26 -5.56
CA PRO A 111 4.27 36.85 -6.75
C PRO A 111 5.46 35.92 -6.45
N SER A 112 5.90 35.89 -5.18
CA SER A 112 6.99 35.04 -4.70
C SER A 112 6.84 34.76 -3.21
N TYR A 113 7.35 33.61 -2.76
CA TYR A 113 7.42 33.21 -1.36
C TYR A 113 8.84 32.78 -0.97
N GLU A 114 9.17 32.85 0.30
CA GLU A 114 10.32 32.16 0.87
C GLU A 114 9.92 30.73 1.28
N SER A 115 10.84 29.77 1.18
CA SER A 115 10.52 28.33 1.36
C SER A 115 9.92 27.96 2.74
N HIS A 116 10.10 28.81 3.75
CA HIS A 116 9.57 28.59 5.09
C HIS A 116 8.16 29.20 5.32
N GLU A 117 7.70 30.04 4.40
CA GLU A 117 6.41 30.74 4.51
C GLU A 117 5.22 29.80 4.28
N THR A 118 4.07 30.19 4.82
CA THR A 118 2.78 29.62 4.43
C THR A 118 2.33 30.28 3.13
N VAL A 119 2.10 29.46 2.11
CA VAL A 119 1.53 29.89 0.83
C VAL A 119 0.02 29.95 0.95
N ARG A 120 -0.56 31.04 0.44
CA ARG A 120 -2.01 31.19 0.25
C ARG A 120 -2.32 31.33 -1.22
N PHE A 121 -3.31 30.58 -1.67
CA PHE A 121 -3.70 30.52 -3.07
C PHE A 121 -5.19 30.27 -3.21
N TRP A 122 -5.70 30.52 -4.40
CA TRP A 122 -7.09 30.23 -4.74
C TRP A 122 -7.15 29.44 -6.03
N LEU A 123 -8.05 28.46 -6.04
CA LEU A 123 -8.37 27.63 -7.19
C LEU A 123 -9.82 27.91 -7.60
N THR A 124 -10.02 28.51 -8.77
CA THR A 124 -11.36 28.60 -9.39
C THR A 124 -11.53 27.46 -10.36
N VAL A 125 -12.57 26.64 -10.15
CA VAL A 125 -12.99 25.58 -11.06
C VAL A 125 -14.23 26.03 -11.80
N THR A 126 -14.17 26.04 -13.12
CA THR A 126 -15.26 26.40 -14.02
C THR A 126 -15.62 25.22 -14.89
N ASN A 127 -16.89 24.85 -14.96
CA ASN A 127 -17.34 23.89 -15.96
C ASN A 127 -17.53 24.60 -17.30
N VAL A 128 -16.56 24.48 -18.21
CA VAL A 128 -16.64 25.07 -19.56
C VAL A 128 -17.32 24.14 -20.56
N GLY A 129 -17.79 22.97 -20.10
CA GLY A 129 -18.51 21.99 -20.90
C GLY A 129 -19.99 22.33 -21.06
N GLY A 130 -20.65 21.65 -21.99
CA GLY A 130 -22.07 21.86 -22.31
C GLY A 130 -23.05 21.12 -21.40
N ALA A 131 -22.57 20.19 -20.56
CA ALA A 131 -23.38 19.45 -19.60
C ALA A 131 -22.92 19.65 -18.16
N THR A 132 -23.81 19.33 -17.22
CA THR A 132 -23.50 19.39 -15.79
C THR A 132 -22.40 18.39 -15.47
N ALA A 133 -21.39 18.84 -14.72
CA ALA A 133 -20.36 17.98 -14.16
C ALA A 133 -20.81 17.52 -12.77
N GLU A 134 -20.98 16.21 -12.60
CA GLU A 134 -21.40 15.60 -11.35
C GLU A 134 -20.17 15.00 -10.63
N ARG A 135 -20.18 15.06 -9.30
CA ARG A 135 -19.12 14.55 -8.40
C ARG A 135 -17.73 15.10 -8.71
N VAL A 136 -17.63 16.38 -9.08
CA VAL A 136 -16.35 17.04 -9.33
C VAL A 136 -15.55 17.14 -8.03
N LYS A 137 -14.33 16.61 -8.02
CA LYS A 137 -13.39 16.72 -6.90
C LYS A 137 -11.95 16.64 -7.36
N LEU A 138 -11.00 16.83 -6.45
CA LEU A 138 -9.60 16.53 -6.72
C LEU A 138 -9.40 15.03 -7.01
N SER A 139 -8.64 14.72 -8.05
CA SER A 139 -8.24 13.34 -8.36
C SER A 139 -7.10 12.82 -7.48
N PHE A 140 -6.35 13.71 -6.83
CA PHE A 140 -5.30 13.43 -5.86
C PHE A 140 -5.11 14.66 -4.96
N PRO A 141 -4.60 14.50 -3.72
CA PRO A 141 -4.38 15.63 -2.81
C PRO A 141 -3.25 16.56 -3.30
N ILE A 142 -3.24 17.82 -2.86
CA ILE A 142 -2.13 18.73 -3.19
C ILE A 142 -0.90 18.31 -2.37
N LEU A 143 0.14 17.81 -3.03
CA LEU A 143 1.30 17.20 -2.36
C LEU A 143 2.45 18.17 -2.08
N ASP A 144 2.56 19.25 -2.86
CA ASP A 144 3.71 20.16 -2.77
C ASP A 144 3.58 21.22 -1.64
N VAL A 145 2.40 21.26 -1.00
CA VAL A 145 2.08 22.13 0.12
C VAL A 145 1.40 21.29 1.20
N ASP A 146 1.84 21.44 2.44
CA ASP A 146 1.22 20.80 3.60
C ASP A 146 -0.04 21.58 4.01
N MET A 147 -1.19 21.09 3.55
CA MET A 147 -2.52 21.67 3.73
C MET A 147 -3.46 20.59 4.28
N PRO A 148 -4.35 20.91 5.25
CA PRO A 148 -5.35 19.98 5.74
C PRO A 148 -6.17 19.37 4.59
N GLU A 149 -6.30 18.04 4.60
CA GLU A 149 -6.95 17.31 3.51
C GLU A 149 -8.47 17.60 3.41
N ASP A 150 -9.09 17.98 4.52
CA ASP A 150 -10.50 18.33 4.64
C ASP A 150 -10.81 19.81 4.39
N GLU A 151 -9.81 20.66 4.13
CA GLU A 151 -9.98 22.12 3.98
C GLU A 151 -11.01 22.48 2.88
N TRP A 152 -11.15 21.63 1.85
CA TRP A 152 -12.08 21.85 0.73
C TRP A 152 -13.36 20.99 0.80
N GLY A 153 -13.60 20.30 1.92
CA GLY A 153 -14.79 19.50 2.16
C GLY A 153 -15.10 18.51 1.03
N ASP A 154 -16.29 18.58 0.45
CA ASP A 154 -16.72 17.67 -0.62
C ASP A 154 -15.86 17.76 -1.90
N PHE A 155 -15.13 18.85 -2.12
CA PHE A 155 -14.24 18.99 -3.28
C PHE A 155 -12.85 18.35 -3.07
N SER A 156 -12.48 18.01 -1.83
CA SER A 156 -11.25 17.31 -1.50
C SER A 156 -11.15 15.93 -2.15
N TYR A 157 -9.94 15.34 -2.18
CA TYR A 157 -9.70 14.02 -2.76
C TYR A 157 -10.62 12.92 -2.19
N HIS A 158 -10.77 12.90 -0.87
CA HIS A 158 -11.69 12.00 -0.16
C HIS A 158 -13.13 12.53 -0.03
N GLY A 159 -13.41 13.72 -0.55
CA GLY A 159 -14.75 14.31 -0.55
C GLY A 159 -15.75 13.55 -1.42
N ALA A 160 -17.04 13.81 -1.17
CA ALA A 160 -18.15 13.21 -1.93
C ALA A 160 -18.20 13.69 -3.40
N GLY A 161 -17.57 14.82 -3.70
CA GLY A 161 -17.63 15.53 -4.98
C GLY A 161 -18.76 16.55 -5.01
N ILE A 162 -18.54 17.64 -5.75
CA ILE A 162 -19.52 18.70 -5.94
C ILE A 162 -20.18 18.63 -7.32
N ARG A 163 -21.34 19.26 -7.46
CA ARG A 163 -21.99 19.48 -8.74
C ARG A 163 -21.61 20.85 -9.31
N LEU A 164 -21.34 20.92 -10.62
CA LEU A 164 -21.11 22.16 -11.37
C LEU A 164 -21.94 22.18 -12.66
N ALA A 165 -22.91 23.08 -12.76
CA ALA A 165 -23.69 23.30 -13.98
C ALA A 165 -22.83 23.89 -15.13
N PRO A 166 -23.26 23.82 -16.40
CA PRO A 166 -22.57 24.48 -17.51
C PRO A 166 -22.33 25.97 -17.23
N GLY A 167 -21.09 26.41 -17.32
CA GLY A 167 -20.66 27.78 -17.03
C GLY A 167 -20.56 28.14 -15.55
N GLU A 168 -20.93 27.25 -14.62
CA GLU A 168 -20.77 27.49 -13.18
C GLU A 168 -19.30 27.50 -12.79
N SER A 169 -18.94 28.44 -11.92
CA SER A 169 -17.61 28.55 -11.30
C SER A 169 -17.71 28.44 -9.79
N ARG A 170 -16.73 27.78 -9.16
CA ARG A 170 -16.55 27.76 -7.71
C ARG A 170 -15.09 28.00 -7.36
N THR A 171 -14.84 28.81 -6.34
CA THR A 171 -13.50 29.17 -5.88
C THR A 171 -13.23 28.56 -4.51
N PHE A 172 -12.06 27.94 -4.36
CA PHE A 172 -11.56 27.35 -3.12
C PHE A 172 -10.30 28.09 -2.70
N GLU A 173 -10.25 28.52 -1.44
CA GLU A 173 -9.05 29.07 -0.81
C GLU A 173 -8.24 27.93 -0.20
N GLY A 174 -6.93 27.90 -0.44
CA GLY A 174 -6.01 26.94 0.16
C GLY A 174 -4.85 27.65 0.83
N SER A 175 -4.44 27.14 2.00
CA SER A 175 -3.33 27.68 2.76
C SER A 175 -2.48 26.58 3.39
N GLY A 176 -1.16 26.59 3.14
CA GLY A 176 -0.27 25.60 3.75
C GLY A 176 1.21 25.93 3.62
N THR A 177 2.07 25.21 4.34
CA THR A 177 3.53 25.40 4.25
C THR A 177 4.11 24.67 3.04
N ILE A 178 5.11 25.26 2.38
CA ILE A 178 5.76 24.65 1.22
C ILE A 178 6.46 23.36 1.65
N ARG A 179 6.18 22.26 0.95
CA ARG A 179 6.84 20.97 1.15
C ARG A 179 7.89 20.70 0.08
N GLU A 180 7.57 21.02 -1.16
CA GLU A 180 8.40 20.70 -2.32
C GLU A 180 8.39 21.84 -3.34
N PHE A 181 9.53 22.09 -3.98
CA PHE A 181 9.63 23.00 -5.11
C PHE A 181 10.87 22.68 -5.94
N ARG A 182 10.83 23.01 -7.24
CA ARG A 182 11.92 22.68 -8.17
C ARG A 182 12.32 23.92 -8.95
N ASP A 183 13.63 24.08 -9.14
CA ASP A 183 14.20 25.19 -9.92
C ASP A 183 13.71 26.58 -9.46
N GLY A 184 13.53 26.76 -8.14
CA GLY A 184 13.04 28.01 -7.55
C GLY A 184 11.57 28.30 -7.82
N LYS A 185 10.76 27.28 -8.12
CA LYS A 185 9.32 27.42 -8.36
C LYS A 185 8.51 26.35 -7.63
N LEU A 186 7.51 26.78 -6.89
CA LEU A 186 6.42 25.91 -6.44
C LEU A 186 5.44 25.78 -7.60
N VAL A 187 5.14 24.54 -8.00
CA VAL A 187 4.20 24.25 -9.09
C VAL A 187 3.04 23.47 -8.50
N LEU A 188 1.91 24.14 -8.27
CA LEU A 188 0.68 23.45 -7.88
C LEU A 188 -0.03 23.01 -9.15
N TRP A 189 -0.20 21.71 -9.31
CA TRP A 189 -0.91 21.14 -10.45
C TRP A 189 -1.78 19.99 -9.99
N GLY A 190 -2.80 19.70 -10.78
CA GLY A 190 -3.62 18.53 -10.54
C GLY A 190 -4.72 18.36 -11.55
N SER A 191 -5.48 17.28 -11.40
CA SER A 191 -6.63 16.98 -12.25
C SER A 191 -7.89 16.78 -11.43
N PHE A 192 -9.05 16.93 -12.06
CA PHE A 192 -10.35 16.73 -11.45
C PHE A 192 -10.92 15.36 -11.81
N ASP A 193 -11.47 14.69 -10.82
CA ASP A 193 -12.32 13.51 -11.01
C ASP A 193 -13.79 13.94 -11.07
N PHE A 194 -14.59 13.30 -11.92
CA PHE A 194 -16.02 13.57 -12.12
C PHE A 194 -16.68 12.43 -12.92
N GLU A 195 -18.00 12.31 -12.85
CA GLU A 195 -18.72 11.24 -13.56
C GLU A 195 -18.61 11.37 -15.08
N GLY A 196 -18.33 10.25 -15.76
CA GLY A 196 -18.25 10.20 -17.23
C GLY A 196 -16.97 10.80 -17.82
N ARG A 197 -15.92 10.98 -17.02
CA ARG A 197 -14.61 11.53 -17.43
C ARG A 197 -13.96 10.73 -18.56
N PRO A 198 -13.79 11.32 -19.77
CA PRO A 198 -13.21 10.60 -20.91
C PRO A 198 -11.67 10.63 -20.96
N ASN A 199 -11.01 11.63 -20.34
CA ASN A 199 -9.54 11.73 -20.29
C ASN A 199 -9.07 12.56 -19.08
N PRO A 200 -8.13 12.06 -18.27
CA PRO A 200 -7.67 12.75 -17.07
C PRO A 200 -6.86 14.03 -17.28
N HIS A 201 -6.12 14.15 -18.38
CA HIS A 201 -5.17 15.25 -18.59
C HIS A 201 -5.80 16.56 -19.07
N GLN A 202 -7.09 16.54 -19.43
CA GLN A 202 -7.77 17.70 -19.98
C GLN A 202 -8.67 18.42 -18.97
N SER A 203 -8.78 17.94 -17.74
CA SER A 203 -9.60 18.59 -16.70
C SER A 203 -8.78 18.71 -15.43
N GLY A 204 -8.24 19.90 -15.20
CA GLY A 204 -7.30 20.13 -14.12
C GLY A 204 -6.88 21.58 -13.99
N TYR A 205 -5.85 21.81 -13.19
CA TYR A 205 -5.25 23.10 -12.91
C TYR A 205 -3.74 22.99 -12.93
N ARG A 206 -3.09 24.11 -13.23
CA ARG A 206 -1.66 24.30 -13.03
C ARG A 206 -1.41 25.77 -12.75
N GLY A 207 -0.66 26.06 -11.69
CA GLY A 207 -0.13 27.37 -11.41
C GLY A 207 1.27 27.26 -10.83
N GLU A 208 2.08 28.28 -11.05
CA GLU A 208 3.43 28.33 -10.51
C GLU A 208 3.70 29.68 -9.86
N VAL A 209 4.50 29.66 -8.80
CA VAL A 209 4.96 30.85 -8.10
C VAL A 209 6.44 30.71 -7.77
N ALA A 210 7.17 31.82 -7.81
CA ALA A 210 8.59 31.83 -7.48
C ALA A 210 8.79 31.51 -5.98
N VAL A 211 9.80 30.70 -5.69
CA VAL A 211 10.20 30.36 -4.33
C VAL A 211 11.68 30.66 -4.14
N VAL A 212 11.99 31.43 -3.11
CA VAL A 212 13.35 31.66 -2.63
C VAL A 212 13.64 30.66 -1.53
N GLN A 213 14.61 29.78 -1.77
CA GLN A 213 15.04 28.84 -0.76
C GLN A 213 15.67 29.58 0.42
N THR A 214 15.19 29.27 1.62
CA THR A 214 15.80 29.70 2.88
C THR A 214 16.45 28.53 3.58
N LYS A 215 17.46 28.81 4.41
CA LYS A 215 18.30 27.80 5.04
C LYS A 215 18.54 28.13 6.51
N GLY A 216 18.82 27.11 7.31
CA GLY A 216 19.24 27.24 8.69
C GLY A 216 20.21 26.12 9.07
N ALA A 217 20.29 25.82 10.36
CA ALA A 217 21.15 24.76 10.87
C ALA A 217 20.47 23.95 11.99
N VAL A 218 20.95 22.73 12.18
CA VAL A 218 20.63 21.88 13.32
C VAL A 218 21.94 21.49 13.98
N ASN A 219 22.06 21.76 15.27
CA ASN A 219 23.14 21.27 16.12
C ASN A 219 22.55 20.31 17.15
N GLY A 220 23.39 19.45 17.70
CA GLY A 220 22.97 18.70 18.86
C GLY A 220 24.07 17.90 19.52
N VAL A 221 23.67 17.25 20.61
CA VAL A 221 24.48 16.30 21.38
C VAL A 221 23.75 14.98 21.48
N VAL A 222 24.50 13.88 21.38
CA VAL A 222 24.02 12.51 21.58
C VAL A 222 24.85 11.89 22.70
N TYR A 223 24.17 11.30 23.69
CA TYR A 223 24.83 10.61 24.79
C TYR A 223 24.07 9.37 25.24
N THR A 224 24.80 8.37 25.71
CA THR A 224 24.25 7.15 26.32
C THR A 224 24.09 7.39 27.82
N ASP A 225 22.86 7.55 28.29
CA ASP A 225 22.56 7.86 29.68
C ASP A 225 22.64 6.59 30.54
N LYS A 226 23.88 6.25 30.94
CA LYS A 226 24.20 4.99 31.61
C LYS A 226 23.69 4.99 33.04
N ASN A 227 23.76 6.13 33.70
CA ASN A 227 23.29 6.28 35.08
C ASN A 227 21.81 6.74 35.17
N ARG A 228 21.20 7.08 34.02
CA ARG A 228 19.78 7.42 33.86
C ARG A 228 19.38 8.73 34.53
N ASN A 229 20.31 9.67 34.67
CA ASN A 229 20.06 10.96 35.32
C ASN A 229 19.55 12.05 34.37
N GLY A 230 19.44 11.75 33.06
CA GLY A 230 18.98 12.69 32.04
C GLY A 230 19.97 13.81 31.71
N GLN A 231 21.24 13.66 32.08
CA GLN A 231 22.32 14.59 31.80
C GLN A 231 23.50 13.83 31.19
N GLN A 232 24.26 14.49 30.32
CA GLN A 232 25.48 13.89 29.77
C GLN A 232 26.59 13.97 30.82
N ASP A 233 26.94 12.83 31.43
CA ASP A 233 28.09 12.74 32.33
C ASP A 233 29.40 12.37 31.63
N ALA A 234 30.50 12.44 32.39
CA ALA A 234 31.81 12.02 31.92
C ALA A 234 31.79 10.54 31.47
N GLY A 235 32.12 10.29 30.21
CA GLY A 235 32.14 8.95 29.62
C GLY A 235 30.82 8.48 29.02
N GLU A 236 29.82 9.36 28.94
CA GLU A 236 28.51 9.08 28.31
C GLU A 236 28.36 9.67 26.91
N ALA A 237 29.29 10.50 26.46
CA ALA A 237 29.34 11.01 25.09
C ALA A 237 29.27 9.86 24.07
N ALA A 238 28.28 9.90 23.18
CA ALA A 238 28.12 8.89 22.14
C ALA A 238 28.96 9.30 20.93
N ALA A 239 30.25 9.00 20.94
CA ALA A 239 31.15 9.29 19.81
C ALA A 239 30.92 8.34 18.63
N GLY A 240 30.88 8.86 17.41
CA GLY A 240 30.69 8.08 16.19
C GLY A 240 29.26 7.58 15.94
N ALA A 241 28.27 8.06 16.69
CA ALA A 241 26.86 7.82 16.40
C ALA A 241 26.49 8.44 15.05
N VAL A 242 25.75 7.70 14.23
CA VAL A 242 25.26 8.20 12.95
C VAL A 242 23.98 8.99 13.19
N VAL A 243 23.93 10.22 12.67
CA VAL A 243 22.75 11.09 12.74
C VAL A 243 22.27 11.36 11.32
N GLU A 244 20.99 11.16 11.08
CA GLU A 244 20.33 11.36 9.78
C GLU A 244 19.19 12.37 9.94
N ALA A 245 19.10 13.34 9.04
CA ALA A 245 18.05 14.35 9.02
C ALA A 245 17.33 14.32 7.68
N ASN A 246 16.00 14.20 7.73
CA ASN A 246 15.11 14.04 6.58
C ASN A 246 14.03 15.11 6.63
N GLY A 247 13.96 16.00 5.64
CA GLY A 247 12.93 17.05 5.63
C GLY A 247 13.39 18.35 4.98
N GLY A 248 12.78 19.46 5.41
CA GLY A 248 12.97 20.78 4.80
C GLY A 248 12.16 20.99 3.52
N ALA A 249 12.22 22.23 3.00
CA ALA A 249 11.61 22.65 1.74
C ALA A 249 12.70 23.27 0.83
N PRO A 250 13.09 22.61 -0.28
CA PRO A 250 12.59 21.32 -0.74
C PRO A 250 13.07 20.19 0.18
N TYR A 251 12.44 19.03 0.05
CA TYR A 251 12.80 17.87 0.85
C TYR A 251 14.25 17.44 0.60
N GLY A 252 15.01 17.24 1.67
CA GLY A 252 16.42 16.86 1.66
C GLY A 252 16.74 15.72 2.62
N TYR A 253 17.84 15.02 2.31
CA TYR A 253 18.43 13.99 3.15
C TYR A 253 19.87 14.38 3.52
N PHE A 254 20.15 14.39 4.82
CA PHE A 254 21.45 14.77 5.37
C PHE A 254 21.93 13.69 6.34
N LYS A 255 23.24 13.44 6.35
CA LYS A 255 23.88 12.45 7.23
C LYS A 255 25.18 12.99 7.80
N THR A 256 25.41 12.76 9.08
CA THR A 256 26.66 13.11 9.76
C THR A 256 26.95 12.10 10.87
N THR A 257 28.10 12.24 11.53
CA THR A 257 28.48 11.45 12.70
C THR A 257 28.87 12.37 13.84
N THR A 258 28.58 11.95 15.08
CA THR A 258 28.97 12.70 16.26
C THR A 258 30.48 12.66 16.52
N ASP A 259 31.01 13.75 17.09
CA ASP A 259 32.40 13.85 17.52
C ASP A 259 32.66 13.16 18.87
N ALA A 260 33.89 13.30 19.40
CA ALA A 260 34.31 12.69 20.66
C ALA A 260 33.50 13.16 21.88
N ASP A 261 32.88 14.34 21.81
CA ASP A 261 32.02 14.90 22.86
C ASP A 261 30.53 14.60 22.58
N GLY A 262 30.23 13.79 21.56
CA GLY A 262 28.87 13.45 21.14
C GLY A 262 28.17 14.53 20.34
N ARG A 263 28.87 15.59 19.91
CA ARG A 263 28.27 16.73 19.19
C ARG A 263 28.16 16.47 17.70
N TYR A 264 27.11 17.00 17.08
CA TYR A 264 26.94 17.00 15.63
C TYR A 264 26.37 18.33 15.13
N SER A 265 26.50 18.57 13.83
CA SER A 265 25.95 19.77 13.18
C SER A 265 25.58 19.48 11.72
N PHE A 266 24.41 19.95 11.31
CA PHE A 266 23.97 20.12 9.94
C PHE A 266 23.89 21.62 9.65
N LYS A 267 24.72 22.10 8.72
CA LYS A 267 24.81 23.51 8.35
C LYS A 267 24.16 23.74 6.99
N ASP A 268 23.60 24.93 6.81
CA ASP A 268 23.06 25.41 5.53
C ASP A 268 22.03 24.46 4.90
N ILE A 269 21.21 23.81 5.74
CA ILE A 269 20.13 22.92 5.32
C ILE A 269 18.84 23.70 5.04
N PRO A 270 17.98 23.27 4.10
CA PRO A 270 16.71 23.93 3.83
C PRO A 270 15.90 24.17 5.10
N SER A 271 15.23 25.31 5.20
CA SER A 271 14.25 25.55 6.27
C SER A 271 13.06 24.59 6.13
N GLY A 272 12.39 24.28 7.24
CA GLY A 272 11.25 23.37 7.29
C GLY A 272 11.37 22.35 8.42
N ASP A 273 10.41 21.43 8.48
CA ASP A 273 10.36 20.38 9.50
C ASP A 273 11.26 19.20 9.13
N TYR A 274 11.95 18.65 10.13
CA TYR A 274 12.86 17.52 9.96
C TYR A 274 12.48 16.35 10.85
N TYR A 275 12.65 15.14 10.31
CA TYR A 275 12.78 13.91 11.08
C TYR A 275 14.26 13.65 11.33
N ILE A 276 14.61 13.45 12.61
CA ILE A 276 15.98 13.15 13.01
C ILE A 276 16.05 11.70 13.48
N GLY A 277 16.93 10.92 12.86
CA GLY A 277 17.22 9.53 13.21
C GLY A 277 18.62 9.40 13.82
N TYR A 278 18.76 8.50 14.79
CA TYR A 278 20.03 8.21 15.46
C TYR A 278 20.31 6.71 15.38
N THR A 279 21.52 6.34 14.96
CA THR A 279 22.01 4.97 15.02
C THR A 279 23.26 4.93 15.90
N LEU A 280 23.18 4.17 16.99
CA LEU A 280 24.26 4.02 17.97
C LEU A 280 24.76 2.57 18.00
N ALA A 281 26.00 2.38 18.43
CA ALA A 281 26.57 1.07 18.67
C ALA A 281 25.98 0.40 19.93
N ASP A 282 26.26 -0.88 20.11
CA ASP A 282 25.94 -1.67 21.31
C ASP A 282 24.45 -1.71 21.70
N GLY A 283 23.56 -1.41 20.76
CA GLY A 283 22.11 -1.47 20.95
C GLY A 283 21.52 -0.30 21.73
N TRP A 284 22.21 0.83 21.89
CA TRP A 284 21.62 2.04 22.49
C TRP A 284 20.60 2.70 21.57
N ILE A 285 19.50 3.21 22.13
CA ILE A 285 18.38 3.76 21.37
C ILE A 285 17.95 5.11 21.94
N VAL A 286 17.73 6.08 21.06
CA VAL A 286 17.07 7.34 21.41
C VAL A 286 15.58 7.14 21.28
N HIS A 287 14.87 7.07 22.41
CA HIS A 287 13.42 6.88 22.42
C HIS A 287 12.69 8.19 22.10
N THR A 288 11.55 8.04 21.42
CA THR A 288 10.62 9.14 21.18
C THR A 288 9.61 9.18 22.32
N ASP A 289 9.46 10.35 22.96
CA ASP A 289 8.58 10.60 24.11
C ASP A 289 7.24 11.25 23.72
N ASN A 290 7.05 11.55 22.44
CA ASN A 290 5.84 12.14 21.90
C ASN A 290 5.58 11.69 20.46
N SER A 291 4.35 11.86 19.98
CA SER A 291 3.81 11.32 18.74
C SER A 291 4.30 11.99 17.45
N GLY A 292 5.62 12.22 17.30
CA GLY A 292 6.21 12.74 16.08
C GLY A 292 6.46 14.26 16.08
N SER A 293 6.87 14.84 17.22
CA SER A 293 7.39 16.21 17.22
C SER A 293 8.59 16.34 16.27
N ARG A 294 8.45 17.18 15.24
CA ARG A 294 9.51 17.44 14.26
C ARG A 294 10.19 18.77 14.58
N PRO A 295 11.52 18.82 14.76
CA PRO A 295 12.22 20.10 14.82
C PRO A 295 12.01 20.90 13.52
N ARG A 296 11.63 22.17 13.68
CA ARG A 296 11.48 23.11 12.57
C ARG A 296 12.68 24.02 12.45
N VAL A 297 13.40 23.94 11.33
CA VAL A 297 14.51 24.83 10.99
C VAL A 297 13.94 26.12 10.39
N GLN A 298 14.21 27.25 11.04
CA GLN A 298 13.85 28.58 10.55
C GLN A 298 15.02 29.22 9.76
N PRO A 299 14.74 30.20 8.88
CA PRO A 299 15.79 30.91 8.14
C PRO A 299 16.83 31.55 9.07
N GLY A 300 18.10 31.27 8.84
CA GLY A 300 19.22 31.80 9.61
C GLY A 300 19.29 31.35 11.07
N ALA A 301 18.36 30.50 11.52
CA ALA A 301 18.30 30.02 12.89
C ALA A 301 19.06 28.70 13.05
N VAL A 302 19.47 28.44 14.28
CA VAL A 302 20.06 27.16 14.71
C VAL A 302 19.07 26.48 15.64
N VAL A 303 18.69 25.25 15.31
CA VAL A 303 17.94 24.36 16.21
C VAL A 303 18.94 23.56 17.02
N GLU A 304 18.83 23.59 18.34
CA GLU A 304 19.67 22.81 19.26
C GLU A 304 18.89 21.60 19.76
N LEU A 305 19.45 20.39 19.58
CA LEU A 305 18.83 19.12 19.94
C LEU A 305 19.67 18.37 20.97
N VAL A 306 18.98 17.66 21.85
CA VAL A 306 19.59 16.78 22.85
C VAL A 306 18.99 15.40 22.67
N ALA A 307 19.81 14.44 22.26
CA ALA A 307 19.43 13.05 22.06
C ALA A 307 19.97 12.19 23.20
N ARG A 308 19.08 11.85 24.12
CA ARG A 308 19.35 10.94 25.23
C ARG A 308 19.08 9.51 24.76
N ALA A 309 20.12 8.68 24.75
CA ALA A 309 19.96 7.27 24.45
C ALA A 309 19.87 6.44 25.74
N GLU A 310 18.92 5.52 25.78
CA GLU A 310 18.74 4.54 26.86
C GLU A 310 18.90 3.10 26.33
N ARG A 311 18.87 2.11 27.24
CA ARG A 311 18.81 0.69 26.86
C ARG A 311 17.43 0.36 26.27
N PRO A 312 17.35 -0.56 25.30
CA PRO A 312 16.09 -0.94 24.68
C PRO A 312 15.04 -1.43 25.67
N TYR A 313 13.76 -1.15 25.40
CA TYR A 313 12.67 -1.59 26.28
C TYR A 313 12.58 -3.11 26.38
N HIS A 314 12.79 -3.85 25.28
CA HIS A 314 12.75 -5.32 25.28
C HIS A 314 13.81 -6.00 26.17
N GLU A 315 14.83 -5.27 26.67
CA GLU A 315 15.77 -5.82 27.65
C GLU A 315 15.20 -5.85 29.07
N SER A 316 14.20 -5.01 29.35
CA SER A 316 13.59 -4.86 30.67
C SER A 316 12.11 -5.18 30.71
N LEU A 317 11.44 -5.18 29.56
CA LEU A 317 10.03 -5.49 29.40
C LEU A 317 9.89 -6.73 28.53
N SER A 318 9.11 -7.70 29.00
CA SER A 318 8.68 -8.86 28.22
C SER A 318 7.17 -8.89 28.15
N ALA A 319 6.65 -9.40 27.03
CA ALA A 319 5.23 -9.51 26.78
C ALA A 319 4.87 -10.93 26.40
N THR A 320 3.70 -11.38 26.83
CA THR A 320 3.03 -12.55 26.28
C THR A 320 1.61 -12.17 25.89
N LEU A 321 1.12 -12.75 24.81
CA LEU A 321 -0.23 -12.54 24.29
C LEU A 321 -0.85 -13.91 24.08
N ALA A 322 -2.12 -14.07 24.47
CA ALA A 322 -2.87 -15.30 24.27
C ALA A 322 -4.32 -15.02 23.90
N LEU A 323 -4.78 -15.61 22.81
CA LEU A 323 -6.18 -15.72 22.44
C LEU A 323 -6.85 -16.79 23.31
N ASP A 324 -8.12 -16.57 23.67
CA ASP A 324 -8.84 -17.49 24.55
C ASP A 324 -9.31 -18.78 23.85
N LYS A 325 -9.25 -18.82 22.51
CA LYS A 325 -9.69 -19.96 21.69
C LYS A 325 -8.73 -20.23 20.54
N ASP A 326 -8.62 -21.51 20.18
CA ASP A 326 -7.86 -21.96 19.01
C ASP A 326 -8.64 -21.79 17.69
N VAL A 327 -9.95 -21.51 17.78
CA VAL A 327 -10.88 -21.40 16.65
C VAL A 327 -11.92 -20.31 16.93
N TYR A 328 -12.12 -19.40 15.98
CA TYR A 328 -13.18 -18.37 16.01
C TYR A 328 -14.02 -18.37 14.73
N GLN A 329 -15.16 -17.70 14.80
CA GLN A 329 -15.94 -17.25 13.64
C GLN A 329 -15.74 -15.75 13.38
N VAL A 330 -15.98 -15.29 12.16
CA VAL A 330 -16.00 -13.85 11.84
C VAL A 330 -17.07 -13.14 12.68
N GLY A 331 -16.72 -11.97 13.23
CA GLY A 331 -17.58 -11.19 14.11
C GLY A 331 -17.70 -11.74 15.53
N GLU A 332 -17.08 -12.88 15.83
CA GLU A 332 -16.97 -13.37 17.21
C GLU A 332 -16.02 -12.47 18.02
N GLN A 333 -16.37 -12.17 19.27
CA GLN A 333 -15.49 -11.43 20.18
C GLN A 333 -14.31 -12.30 20.61
N ALA A 334 -13.12 -12.00 20.10
CA ALA A 334 -11.86 -12.58 20.56
C ALA A 334 -11.46 -11.93 21.88
N LYS A 335 -11.14 -12.73 22.90
CA LYS A 335 -10.58 -12.25 24.16
C LYS A 335 -9.07 -12.46 24.15
N ILE A 336 -8.33 -11.37 24.26
CA ILE A 336 -6.88 -11.36 24.23
C ILE A 336 -6.37 -11.12 25.65
N THR A 337 -5.59 -12.05 26.17
CA THR A 337 -4.89 -11.91 27.46
C THR A 337 -3.47 -11.46 27.21
N ILE A 338 -3.15 -10.23 27.62
CA ILE A 338 -1.80 -9.67 27.54
C ILE A 338 -1.17 -9.72 28.92
N THR A 339 0.03 -10.27 29.05
CA THR A 339 0.82 -10.19 30.29
C THR A 339 2.12 -9.47 30.00
N LEU A 340 2.37 -8.39 30.73
CA LEU A 340 3.58 -7.60 30.67
C LEU A 340 4.39 -7.84 31.95
N THR A 341 5.66 -8.19 31.81
CA THR A 341 6.58 -8.35 32.94
C THR A 341 7.75 -7.39 32.77
N ASN A 342 7.88 -6.47 33.71
CA ASN A 342 9.01 -5.56 33.80
C ASN A 342 10.06 -6.17 34.74
N SER A 343 11.14 -6.70 34.20
CA SER A 343 12.31 -7.19 34.94
C SER A 343 13.31 -6.08 35.29
N GLY A 344 13.01 -4.84 34.92
CA GLY A 344 13.80 -3.67 35.28
C GLY A 344 13.63 -3.23 36.73
N ASP A 345 14.43 -2.24 37.09
CA ASP A 345 14.54 -1.62 38.42
C ASP A 345 13.72 -0.32 38.56
N ARG A 346 13.02 0.10 37.50
CA ARG A 346 12.11 1.27 37.51
C ARG A 346 10.76 0.91 36.92
N ALA A 347 9.73 1.67 37.30
CA ALA A 347 8.44 1.62 36.62
C ALA A 347 8.59 2.09 35.17
N LEU A 348 7.85 1.45 34.27
CA LEU A 348 7.70 1.87 32.88
C LEU A 348 6.28 2.39 32.70
N ASP A 349 6.15 3.68 32.42
CA ASP A 349 4.89 4.38 32.21
C ASP A 349 4.55 4.50 30.71
N ASN A 350 3.31 4.87 30.40
CA ASN A 350 2.83 5.14 29.04
C ASN A 350 3.01 3.97 28.06
N ILE A 351 2.98 2.73 28.54
CA ILE A 351 3.09 1.55 27.68
C ILE A 351 1.81 1.44 26.85
N PHE A 352 1.96 1.51 25.53
CA PHE A 352 0.91 1.27 24.55
C PHE A 352 1.15 -0.06 23.82
N ALA A 353 0.08 -0.62 23.27
CA ALA A 353 0.13 -1.68 22.28
C ALA A 353 0.15 -1.05 20.88
N TRP A 354 1.08 -1.48 20.04
CA TRP A 354 1.08 -1.17 18.62
C TRP A 354 0.97 -2.47 17.83
N CYS A 355 -0.27 -2.79 17.48
CA CYS A 355 -0.66 -4.02 16.80
C CYS A 355 -0.89 -3.78 15.31
N ASN A 356 -0.94 -4.85 14.52
CA ASN A 356 -1.23 -4.82 13.07
C ASN A 356 -0.45 -3.73 12.31
N ARG A 357 0.87 -3.67 12.54
CA ARG A 357 1.76 -2.64 11.96
C ARG A 357 1.69 -2.57 10.43
N ILE A 358 1.39 -3.69 9.79
CA ILE A 358 1.34 -3.84 8.33
C ILE A 358 -0.04 -3.45 7.77
N GLY A 359 -1.09 -3.45 8.61
CA GLY A 359 -2.45 -3.10 8.20
C GLY A 359 -3.20 -4.22 7.47
N ASP A 360 -2.80 -5.47 7.73
CA ASP A 360 -3.41 -6.67 7.18
C ASP A 360 -4.86 -6.83 7.67
N GLU A 361 -5.70 -7.39 6.80
CA GLU A 361 -7.14 -7.49 7.00
C GLU A 361 -7.59 -8.63 7.93
N ASN A 362 -6.69 -9.53 8.31
CA ASN A 362 -6.93 -10.65 9.22
C ASN A 362 -6.32 -10.46 10.62
N GLN A 363 -5.76 -9.29 10.92
CA GLN A 363 -5.13 -9.02 12.20
C GLN A 363 -6.02 -8.19 13.15
N LEU A 364 -5.88 -8.45 14.45
CA LEU A 364 -6.49 -7.70 15.54
C LEU A 364 -5.64 -6.49 15.92
N GLY A 365 -6.28 -5.47 16.50
CA GLY A 365 -5.68 -4.20 16.87
C GLY A 365 -5.89 -3.09 15.84
N GLY A 366 -6.84 -3.27 14.90
CA GLY A 366 -7.22 -2.31 13.86
C GLY A 366 -6.09 -1.93 12.90
N ARG A 367 -6.30 -0.92 12.04
CA ARG A 367 -5.21 -0.31 11.26
C ARG A 367 -4.60 0.85 12.06
N PRO A 368 -3.30 1.15 11.93
CA PRO A 368 -2.73 2.41 12.39
C PRO A 368 -3.62 3.62 12.04
N GLY A 369 -4.26 4.24 13.03
CA GLY A 369 -5.15 5.40 12.84
C GLY A 369 -6.60 5.09 12.43
N GLY A 370 -7.07 3.84 12.49
CA GLY A 370 -8.44 3.44 12.15
C GLY A 370 -9.27 2.87 13.31
N ALA A 371 -10.52 3.32 13.41
CA ALA A 371 -11.62 2.96 14.33
C ALA A 371 -11.34 3.00 15.85
N ASP A 372 -12.34 3.38 16.64
CA ASP A 372 -12.29 3.40 18.10
C ASP A 372 -12.21 1.97 18.67
N LEU A 373 -10.98 1.48 18.90
CA LEU A 373 -10.68 0.17 19.48
C LEU A 373 -10.90 0.15 21.00
N THR A 374 -12.07 0.58 21.45
CA THR A 374 -12.41 0.74 22.88
C THR A 374 -12.21 -0.53 23.71
N GLY A 375 -12.33 -1.71 23.09
CA GLY A 375 -12.13 -3.00 23.75
C GLY A 375 -10.70 -3.29 24.21
N TRP A 376 -9.71 -2.49 23.82
CA TRP A 376 -8.32 -2.58 24.30
C TRP A 376 -8.05 -1.73 25.55
N GLY A 377 -9.02 -0.95 26.00
CA GLY A 377 -8.92 -0.11 27.19
C GLY A 377 -7.77 0.90 27.08
N GLU A 378 -6.91 0.95 28.09
CA GLU A 378 -5.83 1.93 28.17
C GLU A 378 -4.64 1.65 27.22
N LEU A 379 -4.55 0.45 26.62
CA LEU A 379 -3.39 0.04 25.83
C LEU A 379 -3.35 0.64 24.41
N ILE A 380 -4.49 1.03 23.83
CA ILE A 380 -4.56 1.61 22.49
C ILE A 380 -5.32 2.95 22.58
N PRO A 381 -4.90 4.01 21.84
CA PRO A 381 -5.64 5.26 21.78
C PRO A 381 -7.15 5.06 21.50
N PRO A 382 -8.06 5.77 22.19
CA PRO A 382 -7.81 6.95 23.05
C PRO A 382 -7.37 6.63 24.50
N GLY A 383 -7.07 5.38 24.83
CA GLY A 383 -6.42 5.01 26.09
C GLY A 383 -5.15 5.83 26.37
N LYS A 384 -4.77 5.97 27.64
CA LYS A 384 -3.63 6.81 28.06
C LYS A 384 -2.32 6.05 28.23
N GLY A 385 -2.31 4.76 27.91
CA GLY A 385 -1.19 3.86 28.20
C GLY A 385 -1.26 3.31 29.62
N VAL A 386 -0.50 2.25 29.88
CA VAL A 386 -0.44 1.59 31.18
C VAL A 386 0.94 1.73 31.82
N THR A 387 0.98 1.61 33.14
CA THR A 387 2.23 1.55 33.91
C THR A 387 2.51 0.12 34.36
N VAL A 388 3.74 -0.35 34.23
CA VAL A 388 4.21 -1.61 34.88
C VAL A 388 5.39 -1.26 35.77
N GLY A 389 5.21 -1.42 37.08
CA GLY A 389 6.20 -1.15 38.11
C GLY A 389 7.48 -1.98 37.97
N ALA A 390 8.54 -1.57 38.67
CA ALA A 390 9.80 -2.31 38.72
C ALA A 390 9.58 -3.73 39.27
N GLY A 391 10.09 -4.75 38.59
CA GLY A 391 9.89 -6.15 38.97
C GLY A 391 8.43 -6.63 38.90
N GLU A 392 7.49 -5.83 38.38
CA GLU A 392 6.06 -6.14 38.37
C GLU A 392 5.67 -6.97 37.13
N THR A 393 4.77 -7.91 37.33
CA THR A 393 4.01 -8.57 36.25
C THR A 393 2.56 -8.13 36.32
N ARG A 394 2.03 -7.57 35.24
CA ARG A 394 0.61 -7.17 35.11
C ARG A 394 -0.05 -7.88 33.94
N THR A 395 -1.30 -8.28 34.14
CA THR A 395 -2.14 -8.87 33.10
C THR A 395 -3.28 -7.92 32.74
N PHE A 396 -3.50 -7.77 31.44
CA PHE A 396 -4.56 -6.98 30.82
C PHE A 396 -5.40 -7.90 29.94
N VAL A 397 -6.67 -7.52 29.76
CA VAL A 397 -7.59 -8.24 28.89
C VAL A 397 -8.14 -7.24 27.88
N ALA A 398 -7.92 -7.52 26.60
CA ALA A 398 -8.55 -6.81 25.50
C ALA A 398 -9.61 -7.69 24.83
N THR A 399 -10.59 -7.06 24.18
CA THR A 399 -11.60 -7.74 23.38
C THR A 399 -11.82 -7.03 22.05
N GLU A 400 -11.85 -7.78 20.95
CA GLU A 400 -12.10 -7.23 19.62
C GLU A 400 -12.81 -8.27 18.76
N GLU A 401 -13.66 -7.81 17.84
CA GLU A 401 -14.37 -8.68 16.92
C GLU A 401 -13.39 -9.24 15.88
N VAL A 402 -13.45 -10.54 15.62
CA VAL A 402 -12.65 -11.17 14.59
C VAL A 402 -12.99 -10.56 13.23
N PRO A 403 -12.01 -9.95 12.53
CA PRO A 403 -12.29 -9.15 11.34
C PRO A 403 -12.77 -10.03 10.18
N PRO A 404 -13.59 -9.49 9.25
CA PRO A 404 -14.05 -10.24 8.08
C PRO A 404 -12.93 -10.82 7.22
N GLY A 405 -11.79 -10.12 7.13
CA GLY A 405 -10.62 -10.59 6.39
C GLY A 405 -10.05 -11.89 6.96
N ALA A 406 -10.24 -12.19 8.24
CA ALA A 406 -9.75 -13.44 8.84
C ALA A 406 -10.33 -14.70 8.16
N HIS A 407 -11.57 -14.64 7.67
CA HIS A 407 -12.14 -15.74 6.89
C HIS A 407 -11.43 -15.94 5.54
N ALA A 408 -10.99 -14.86 4.89
CA ALA A 408 -10.25 -14.96 3.65
C ALA A 408 -8.88 -15.63 3.86
N TYR A 409 -8.23 -15.43 5.00
CA TYR A 409 -6.90 -15.96 5.33
C TYR A 409 -6.94 -17.31 6.06
N GLY A 410 -8.12 -17.77 6.50
CA GLY A 410 -8.26 -18.98 7.31
C GLY A 410 -7.77 -18.84 8.77
N LYS A 411 -7.33 -17.64 9.18
CA LYS A 411 -6.73 -17.36 10.49
C LYS A 411 -6.94 -15.91 10.90
N VAL A 412 -6.98 -15.68 12.22
CA VAL A 412 -6.90 -14.37 12.85
C VAL A 412 -5.61 -14.29 13.66
N ILE A 413 -4.91 -13.16 13.58
CA ILE A 413 -3.61 -12.96 14.24
C ILE A 413 -3.72 -11.75 15.17
N ALA A 414 -3.26 -11.88 16.41
CA ALA A 414 -2.96 -10.74 17.26
C ALA A 414 -1.43 -10.65 17.35
N SER A 415 -0.83 -9.61 16.77
CA SER A 415 0.62 -9.38 16.81
C SER A 415 0.89 -7.94 17.17
N CYS A 416 1.56 -7.73 18.30
CA CYS A 416 1.67 -6.42 18.94
C CYS A 416 3.07 -6.20 19.51
N GLY A 417 3.58 -4.97 19.38
CA GLY A 417 4.69 -4.47 20.18
C GLY A 417 4.18 -3.66 21.38
N PHE A 418 4.78 -3.85 22.55
CA PHE A 418 4.49 -3.13 23.78
C PHE A 418 5.69 -2.29 24.25
N ALA A 419 5.52 -0.98 24.29
CA ALA A 419 6.52 -0.03 24.76
C ALA A 419 5.86 1.30 25.12
N PRO A 420 6.53 2.14 25.92
CA PRO A 420 6.27 3.57 25.93
C PRO A 420 6.20 4.09 24.49
N TYR A 421 5.06 4.68 24.11
CA TYR A 421 4.80 5.17 22.74
C TYR A 421 5.15 4.16 21.63
N ALA A 422 4.69 2.91 21.74
CA ALA A 422 5.02 1.79 20.83
C ALA A 422 4.79 2.02 19.32
N GLY A 423 4.01 3.05 18.93
CA GLY A 423 3.87 3.48 17.53
C GLY A 423 5.09 4.22 16.98
N TRP A 424 5.97 4.73 17.83
CA TRP A 424 7.14 5.54 17.50
C TRP A 424 8.46 4.87 17.87
N ASN A 425 8.42 3.89 18.76
CA ASN A 425 9.59 3.16 19.23
C ASN A 425 9.62 1.73 18.66
N THR A 426 10.73 1.34 18.05
CA THR A 426 10.90 0.08 17.30
C THR A 426 11.41 -1.08 18.16
N ASP A 427 11.75 -0.81 19.42
CA ASP A 427 12.42 -1.73 20.34
C ASP A 427 11.48 -2.32 21.41
N ALA A 428 10.21 -2.34 21.09
CA ALA A 428 9.14 -2.80 21.94
C ALA A 428 9.25 -4.29 22.29
N ALA A 429 8.68 -4.66 23.43
CA ALA A 429 8.48 -6.07 23.76
C ALA A 429 7.40 -6.65 22.84
N GLU A 430 7.75 -7.62 22.01
CA GLU A 430 6.81 -8.18 21.03
C GLU A 430 6.10 -9.42 21.58
N ALA A 431 4.81 -9.54 21.28
CA ALA A 431 4.05 -10.76 21.53
C ALA A 431 3.02 -10.97 20.43
N SER A 432 2.83 -12.23 20.06
CA SER A 432 1.82 -12.61 19.08
C SER A 432 1.14 -13.92 19.47
N ASP A 433 -0.08 -14.07 18.97
CA ASP A 433 -0.80 -15.33 18.97
C ASP A 433 -1.71 -15.42 17.74
N THR A 434 -2.05 -16.63 17.33
CA THR A 434 -2.83 -16.90 16.12
C THR A 434 -3.88 -17.95 16.40
N ALA A 435 -5.10 -17.71 15.92
CA ALA A 435 -6.19 -18.68 16.00
C ALA A 435 -6.76 -18.95 14.61
N ARG A 436 -7.34 -20.13 14.44
CA ARG A 436 -7.95 -20.52 13.18
C ARG A 436 -9.29 -19.81 13.02
N VAL A 437 -9.56 -19.35 11.82
CA VAL A 437 -10.89 -18.88 11.42
C VAL A 437 -11.24 -19.70 10.20
N PRO A 438 -11.93 -20.84 10.36
CA PRO A 438 -12.19 -21.75 9.26
C PRO A 438 -12.72 -20.99 8.05
N GLY A 439 -11.84 -20.81 7.09
CA GLY A 439 -12.11 -20.06 5.88
C GLY A 439 -12.80 -20.98 4.89
N GLY A 440 -13.61 -20.40 4.02
CA GLY A 440 -14.06 -21.07 2.81
C GLY A 440 -12.88 -21.61 2.00
N PHE A 441 -13.21 -22.33 0.92
CA PHE A 441 -12.21 -22.90 0.06
C PHE A 441 -11.80 -21.90 -1.03
N GLY A 442 -10.53 -21.92 -1.42
CA GLY A 442 -10.01 -21.28 -2.62
C GLY A 442 -9.58 -22.32 -3.66
N SER A 443 -9.10 -21.83 -4.80
CA SER A 443 -8.50 -22.65 -5.84
C SER A 443 -7.08 -22.16 -6.14
N LEU A 444 -6.20 -23.08 -6.54
CA LEU A 444 -4.86 -22.75 -7.01
C LEU A 444 -4.67 -23.27 -8.43
N THR A 445 -4.08 -22.46 -9.29
CA THR A 445 -3.57 -22.88 -10.59
C THR A 445 -2.10 -22.54 -10.68
N GLY A 446 -1.38 -23.19 -11.58
CA GLY A 446 0.05 -22.95 -11.68
C GLY A 446 0.73 -23.76 -12.75
N GLU A 447 1.99 -23.41 -13.01
CA GLU A 447 2.87 -24.14 -13.91
C GLU A 447 4.01 -24.73 -13.08
N LEU A 448 4.29 -26.02 -13.27
CA LEU A 448 5.38 -26.76 -12.65
C LEU A 448 6.48 -27.00 -13.70
N TYR A 449 7.64 -26.38 -13.51
CA TYR A 449 8.71 -26.40 -14.49
C TYR A 449 10.09 -26.15 -13.87
N TYR A 450 11.13 -26.53 -14.61
CA TYR A 450 12.52 -26.19 -14.31
C TYR A 450 13.03 -25.21 -15.36
N ASP A 451 13.22 -23.95 -14.95
CA ASP A 451 13.77 -22.89 -15.80
C ASP A 451 15.25 -23.14 -16.08
N ARG A 452 15.59 -23.52 -17.31
CA ARG A 452 16.97 -23.87 -17.68
C ARG A 452 17.73 -22.69 -18.23
N ASN A 453 17.04 -21.66 -18.69
CA ASN A 453 17.61 -20.53 -19.39
C ASN A 453 17.54 -19.20 -18.59
N GLY A 454 16.83 -19.21 -17.46
CA GLY A 454 16.72 -18.11 -16.51
C GLY A 454 15.77 -16.99 -16.96
N ASN A 455 14.83 -17.28 -17.86
CA ASN A 455 13.91 -16.27 -18.42
C ASN A 455 12.56 -16.19 -17.69
N TRP A 456 12.33 -17.03 -16.68
CA TRP A 456 11.11 -17.09 -15.87
C TRP A 456 9.83 -17.40 -16.65
N THR A 457 9.95 -18.04 -17.80
CA THR A 457 8.82 -18.48 -18.62
C THR A 457 8.94 -19.97 -18.94
N VAL A 458 7.80 -20.65 -19.12
CA VAL A 458 7.82 -22.08 -19.44
C VAL A 458 8.15 -22.28 -20.93
N ASP A 459 9.37 -22.71 -21.22
CA ASP A 459 9.78 -23.07 -22.58
C ASP A 459 9.61 -24.56 -22.90
N ALA A 460 9.74 -24.89 -24.19
CA ALA A 460 9.66 -26.26 -24.67
C ALA A 460 10.73 -27.15 -24.01
N GLY A 461 10.29 -28.12 -23.21
CA GLY A 461 11.16 -29.08 -22.50
C GLY A 461 11.51 -28.69 -21.06
N GLU A 462 10.98 -27.58 -20.57
CA GLU A 462 11.13 -27.13 -19.17
C GLU A 462 9.99 -27.57 -18.27
N ALA A 463 8.80 -27.76 -18.84
CA ALA A 463 7.63 -28.27 -18.14
C ALA A 463 7.88 -29.67 -17.54
N ILE A 464 7.40 -29.86 -16.31
CA ILE A 464 7.48 -31.14 -15.60
C ILE A 464 6.06 -31.70 -15.49
N GLY A 465 5.75 -32.65 -16.37
CA GLY A 465 4.43 -33.28 -16.44
C GLY A 465 4.27 -34.54 -15.62
N ASN A 466 3.02 -34.95 -15.40
CA ASN A 466 2.62 -36.17 -14.70
C ASN A 466 3.25 -36.35 -13.32
N THR A 467 3.54 -35.25 -12.64
CA THR A 467 4.22 -35.24 -11.35
C THR A 467 3.26 -34.84 -10.25
N ARG A 468 3.20 -35.62 -9.17
CA ARG A 468 2.34 -35.34 -8.03
C ARG A 468 2.86 -34.12 -7.29
N ILE A 469 1.94 -33.23 -6.95
CA ILE A 469 2.18 -32.09 -6.08
C ILE A 469 1.16 -32.09 -4.93
N VAL A 470 1.65 -31.91 -3.70
CA VAL A 470 0.86 -31.97 -2.47
C VAL A 470 1.05 -30.65 -1.71
N LEU A 471 -0.03 -30.06 -1.21
CA LEU A 471 0.03 -28.93 -0.30
C LEU A 471 -0.09 -29.45 1.13
N ARG A 472 0.90 -29.12 1.97
CA ARG A 472 0.94 -29.52 3.37
C ARG A 472 0.85 -28.32 4.29
N ASP A 473 0.02 -28.44 5.31
CA ASP A 473 0.04 -27.57 6.48
C ASP A 473 1.18 -28.02 7.41
N ARG A 474 2.24 -27.21 7.52
CA ARG A 474 3.42 -27.54 8.34
C ARG A 474 3.12 -27.50 9.84
N GLU A 475 2.22 -26.62 10.28
CA GLU A 475 1.87 -26.50 11.70
C GLU A 475 1.14 -27.75 12.20
N ARG A 476 0.26 -28.29 11.37
CA ARG A 476 -0.53 -29.49 11.71
C ARG A 476 0.13 -30.78 11.25
N ASN A 477 1.13 -30.69 10.37
CA ASN A 477 1.73 -31.81 9.67
C ASN A 477 0.66 -32.67 8.94
N VAL A 478 -0.22 -32.02 8.17
CA VAL A 478 -1.31 -32.67 7.43
C VAL A 478 -1.31 -32.22 5.96
N ASP A 479 -1.45 -33.18 5.05
CA ASP A 479 -1.69 -32.91 3.63
C ASP A 479 -3.13 -32.40 3.43
N VAL A 480 -3.28 -31.20 2.88
CA VAL A 480 -4.59 -30.55 2.73
C VAL A 480 -5.18 -30.67 1.33
N ALA A 481 -4.33 -30.83 0.33
CA ALA A 481 -4.74 -31.01 -1.06
C ALA A 481 -3.61 -31.67 -1.85
N GLU A 482 -3.97 -32.40 -2.90
CA GLU A 482 -3.02 -32.98 -3.85
C GLU A 482 -3.59 -32.92 -5.26
N THR A 483 -2.69 -32.89 -6.24
CA THR A 483 -3.03 -32.99 -7.66
C THR A 483 -1.81 -33.49 -8.44
N PHE A 484 -1.95 -33.62 -9.74
CA PHE A 484 -0.86 -33.97 -10.66
C PHE A 484 -0.71 -32.88 -11.71
N SER A 485 0.52 -32.59 -12.12
CA SER A 485 0.75 -31.77 -13.30
C SER A 485 0.32 -32.50 -14.57
N ASP A 486 -0.25 -31.78 -15.54
CA ASP A 486 -0.52 -32.31 -16.87
C ASP A 486 0.78 -32.44 -17.71
N ASP A 487 0.70 -32.97 -18.93
CA ASP A 487 1.87 -33.13 -19.82
C ASP A 487 2.61 -31.82 -20.15
N LYS A 488 1.96 -30.67 -19.92
CA LYS A 488 2.51 -29.32 -20.12
C LYS A 488 2.95 -28.67 -18.81
N GLY A 489 2.92 -29.39 -17.68
CA GLY A 489 3.29 -28.87 -16.37
C GLY A 489 2.18 -28.08 -15.68
N ASN A 490 0.98 -27.96 -16.24
CA ASN A 490 -0.09 -27.22 -15.56
C ASN A 490 -0.62 -27.98 -14.36
N VAL A 491 -0.80 -27.28 -13.25
CA VAL A 491 -1.27 -27.79 -11.96
C VAL A 491 -2.55 -27.06 -11.60
N ARG A 492 -3.54 -27.81 -11.09
CA ARG A 492 -4.79 -27.24 -10.58
C ARG A 492 -5.23 -27.93 -9.30
N PHE A 493 -5.48 -27.13 -8.27
CA PHE A 493 -6.18 -27.51 -7.06
C PHE A 493 -7.53 -26.78 -7.01
N ASP A 494 -8.62 -27.52 -7.16
CA ASP A 494 -9.96 -26.91 -7.26
C ASP A 494 -10.49 -26.40 -5.92
N ARG A 495 -10.09 -27.05 -4.83
CA ARG A 495 -10.70 -26.83 -3.52
C ARG A 495 -9.68 -27.04 -2.42
N VAL A 496 -8.97 -25.97 -2.08
CA VAL A 496 -8.00 -25.96 -0.98
C VAL A 496 -8.57 -25.09 0.15
N PRO A 497 -8.54 -25.54 1.42
CA PRO A 497 -8.94 -24.66 2.52
C PRO A 497 -8.12 -23.37 2.48
N ALA A 498 -8.71 -22.24 2.87
CA ALA A 498 -7.94 -21.01 2.99
C ALA A 498 -6.87 -21.15 4.08
N GLY A 499 -5.66 -20.69 3.79
CA GLY A 499 -4.53 -20.83 4.70
C GLY A 499 -3.17 -20.77 4.00
N GLU A 500 -2.16 -21.13 4.77
CA GLU A 500 -0.75 -21.10 4.41
C GLU A 500 -0.21 -22.52 4.32
N TYR A 501 0.40 -22.87 3.19
CA TYR A 501 0.82 -24.23 2.90
C TYR A 501 2.20 -24.27 2.26
N TRP A 502 2.86 -25.41 2.37
CA TRP A 502 4.09 -25.69 1.66
C TRP A 502 3.85 -26.82 0.69
N ALA A 503 4.13 -26.56 -0.57
CA ALA A 503 4.06 -27.54 -1.62
C ALA A 503 5.16 -28.60 -1.47
N TRP A 504 4.84 -29.80 -1.90
CA TRP A 504 5.73 -30.94 -2.01
C TRP A 504 5.58 -31.54 -3.40
N ILE A 505 6.68 -31.94 -4.03
CA ILE A 505 6.69 -32.49 -5.38
C ILE A 505 7.39 -33.84 -5.36
N ASP A 506 6.79 -34.85 -5.98
CA ASP A 506 7.42 -36.16 -6.12
C ASP A 506 8.56 -36.12 -7.15
N GLY A 507 9.65 -36.85 -6.88
CA GLY A 507 10.80 -36.95 -7.79
C GLY A 507 12.04 -36.19 -7.33
N PRO A 508 13.08 -36.07 -8.17
CA PRO A 508 14.37 -35.47 -7.80
C PRO A 508 14.34 -33.94 -7.89
N TRP A 509 13.31 -33.31 -7.34
CA TRP A 509 13.03 -31.88 -7.46
C TRP A 509 13.10 -31.19 -6.11
N LYS A 510 13.65 -29.98 -6.11
CA LYS A 510 13.56 -29.03 -5.00
C LYS A 510 13.07 -27.68 -5.52
N PHE A 511 12.32 -26.93 -4.73
CA PHE A 511 11.88 -25.59 -5.12
C PHE A 511 13.07 -24.64 -5.29
N GLU A 512 12.93 -23.73 -6.25
CA GLU A 512 13.89 -22.65 -6.48
C GLU A 512 13.39 -21.36 -5.79
N GLY A 513 14.32 -20.63 -5.16
CA GLY A 513 14.03 -19.39 -4.44
C GLY A 513 13.91 -19.54 -2.92
N GLU A 514 13.77 -18.40 -2.23
CA GLU A 514 13.84 -18.32 -0.76
C GLU A 514 12.59 -18.86 -0.04
N TRP A 515 11.50 -19.09 -0.79
CA TRP A 515 10.18 -19.40 -0.22
C TRP A 515 9.87 -20.91 -0.18
N ASP A 516 10.75 -21.78 -0.68
CA ASP A 516 10.66 -23.26 -0.56
C ASP A 516 9.27 -23.86 -0.86
N GLY A 517 8.59 -23.36 -1.90
CA GLY A 517 7.25 -23.84 -2.31
C GLY A 517 6.10 -23.37 -1.40
N HIS A 518 6.30 -22.30 -0.64
CA HIS A 518 5.25 -21.66 0.16
C HIS A 518 4.13 -21.07 -0.72
N VAL A 519 2.88 -21.33 -0.32
CA VAL A 519 1.67 -20.91 -1.03
C VAL A 519 0.63 -20.37 -0.05
N LEU A 520 0.02 -19.24 -0.39
CA LEU A 520 -1.15 -18.69 0.28
C LEU A 520 -2.41 -18.98 -0.52
N VAL A 521 -3.43 -19.51 0.15
CA VAL A 521 -4.76 -19.75 -0.42
C VAL A 521 -5.77 -18.85 0.28
N PHE A 522 -6.49 -18.05 -0.51
CA PHE A 522 -7.55 -17.19 -0.02
C PHE A 522 -8.94 -17.75 -0.30
N ALA A 523 -9.85 -17.68 0.68
CA ALA A 523 -11.22 -18.16 0.51
C ALA A 523 -11.93 -17.42 -0.64
N GLY A 524 -12.61 -18.18 -1.52
CA GLY A 524 -13.41 -17.62 -2.61
C GLY A 524 -12.60 -16.96 -3.73
N ARG A 525 -11.27 -17.13 -3.76
CA ARG A 525 -10.40 -16.65 -4.82
C ARG A 525 -9.69 -17.82 -5.50
N GLU A 526 -9.42 -17.66 -6.79
CA GLU A 526 -8.44 -18.47 -7.50
C GLU A 526 -7.12 -17.71 -7.55
N TRP A 527 -6.04 -18.37 -7.15
CA TRP A 527 -4.70 -17.79 -7.16
C TRP A 527 -3.82 -18.55 -8.15
N ASN A 528 -2.96 -17.84 -8.87
CA ASN A 528 -2.04 -18.43 -9.84
C ASN A 528 -0.61 -18.38 -9.27
N VAL A 529 0.07 -19.52 -9.22
CA VAL A 529 1.40 -19.68 -8.62
C VAL A 529 2.30 -20.49 -9.55
N SER A 530 3.46 -19.98 -9.88
CA SER A 530 4.50 -20.73 -10.58
C SER A 530 5.29 -21.59 -9.60
N PHE A 531 5.35 -22.89 -9.85
CA PHE A 531 6.11 -23.87 -9.08
C PHE A 531 7.45 -24.14 -9.79
N THR A 532 8.40 -23.23 -9.63
CA THR A 532 9.73 -23.37 -10.23
C THR A 532 10.60 -24.28 -9.37
N VAL A 533 11.20 -25.30 -10.00
CA VAL A 533 12.05 -26.28 -9.32
C VAL A 533 13.38 -26.48 -10.04
N VAL A 534 14.37 -26.96 -9.30
CA VAL A 534 15.66 -27.41 -9.84
C VAL A 534 15.95 -28.85 -9.40
N PRO A 535 16.85 -29.57 -10.09
CA PRO A 535 17.28 -30.89 -9.65
C PRO A 535 17.89 -30.85 -8.24
N GLY A 536 17.46 -31.77 -7.37
CA GLY A 536 17.98 -31.88 -6.01
C GLY A 536 17.35 -33.06 -5.27
N PRO A 537 17.87 -33.44 -4.09
CA PRO A 537 17.14 -34.37 -3.24
C PRO A 537 15.78 -33.72 -2.93
N ALA A 538 14.69 -34.45 -3.17
CA ALA A 538 13.43 -34.10 -2.52
C ALA A 538 13.72 -33.93 -1.03
N PRO A 539 13.08 -32.98 -0.33
CA PRO A 539 13.25 -32.92 1.11
C PRO A 539 12.84 -34.29 1.73
N VAL A 540 13.23 -34.59 2.95
CA VAL A 540 12.86 -35.88 3.56
C VAL A 540 11.40 -35.82 4.04
N ARG A 541 10.54 -36.72 3.54
CA ARG A 541 9.15 -36.86 4.00
C ARG A 541 9.13 -37.67 5.30
N ASP A 542 8.67 -37.07 6.40
CA ASP A 542 8.31 -37.83 7.60
C ASP A 542 6.89 -38.37 7.44
N ASP A 543 6.79 -39.66 7.17
CA ASP A 543 5.53 -40.39 6.93
C ASP A 543 4.93 -41.01 8.20
N SER A 544 5.36 -40.58 9.38
CA SER A 544 4.88 -41.13 10.65
C SER A 544 3.50 -40.60 11.09
N THR A 545 2.48 -40.61 10.22
CA THR A 545 1.08 -40.43 10.67
C THR A 545 0.12 -41.39 9.97
N THR A 546 -0.49 -42.26 10.77
CA THR A 546 -1.65 -43.05 10.36
C THR A 546 -2.88 -42.12 10.33
N PRO A 547 -3.72 -42.14 9.30
CA PRO A 547 -4.94 -41.32 9.27
C PRO A 547 -5.85 -41.65 10.47
N PRO A 548 -6.54 -40.66 11.07
CA PRO A 548 -7.62 -40.98 12.00
C PRO A 548 -8.72 -41.75 11.23
N PRO A 549 -9.38 -42.76 11.85
CA PRO A 549 -10.43 -43.49 11.18
C PRO A 549 -11.56 -42.53 10.79
N ALA A 550 -12.04 -42.67 9.55
CA ALA A 550 -13.13 -41.89 9.00
C ALA A 550 -14.35 -41.94 9.93
N ALA A 551 -14.94 -40.76 10.20
CA ALA A 551 -16.22 -40.67 10.88
C ALA A 551 -17.28 -41.47 10.11
N PRO A 552 -18.08 -42.33 10.77
CA PRO A 552 -19.01 -43.19 10.07
C PRO A 552 -20.15 -42.38 9.45
N ALA A 553 -20.45 -42.69 8.19
CA ALA A 553 -21.62 -42.18 7.48
C ALA A 553 -22.91 -42.63 8.17
N ALA A 554 -23.86 -41.71 8.30
CA ALA A 554 -25.20 -41.99 8.79
C ALA A 554 -25.91 -42.98 7.85
N GLY A 555 -26.14 -44.20 8.33
CA GLY A 555 -26.95 -45.22 7.66
C GLY A 555 -27.92 -45.84 8.65
N GLY A 556 -29.21 -45.81 8.32
CA GLY A 556 -30.32 -46.30 9.12
C GLY A 556 -30.18 -47.76 9.55
N GLY A 557 -30.75 -48.05 10.73
CA GLY A 557 -30.52 -49.30 11.45
C GLY A 557 -31.30 -50.52 10.99
N ALA A 558 -30.87 -51.66 11.53
CA ALA A 558 -31.65 -52.76 12.08
C ALA A 558 -30.72 -53.65 12.95
N GLY A 559 -31.28 -54.38 13.92
CA GLY A 559 -30.63 -55.16 15.01
C GLY A 559 -29.47 -56.11 14.59
N ASP A 560 -28.67 -56.67 15.50
CA ASP A 560 -29.05 -57.37 16.73
C ASP A 560 -27.82 -57.62 17.66
N ALA A 561 -28.09 -58.16 18.86
CA ALA A 561 -27.30 -58.43 20.09
C ALA A 561 -25.80 -58.88 20.09
N GLY A 562 -25.08 -58.50 21.18
CA GLY A 562 -24.09 -59.38 21.87
C GLY A 562 -22.72 -58.76 22.27
N PRO A 563 -22.28 -58.78 23.56
CA PRO A 563 -21.12 -58.03 24.07
C PRO A 563 -19.84 -58.87 24.35
N GLY A 564 -18.67 -58.22 24.44
CA GLY A 564 -17.44 -58.86 24.93
C GLY A 564 -16.20 -57.96 25.05
N ASP A 565 -15.80 -57.73 26.30
CA ASP A 565 -14.60 -57.12 26.89
C ASP A 565 -13.21 -57.26 26.23
N ALA A 566 -12.33 -56.33 26.64
CA ALA A 566 -10.89 -56.47 27.03
C ALA A 566 -9.96 -55.47 26.30
N LEU A 567 -9.40 -54.45 26.99
CA LEU A 567 -8.13 -54.46 27.75
C LEU A 567 -6.92 -54.87 26.88
N ALA A 568 -5.75 -54.25 26.86
CA ALA A 568 -5.14 -53.05 27.44
C ALA A 568 -3.67 -53.01 26.93
N LYS A 569 -2.96 -51.90 27.20
CA LYS A 569 -1.48 -51.82 27.41
C LYS A 569 -0.59 -52.00 26.16
N THR A 570 0.59 -51.42 25.98
CA THR A 570 1.54 -50.54 26.70
C THR A 570 2.64 -50.26 25.65
N GLY A 571 3.30 -49.13 25.59
CA GLY A 571 4.38 -48.78 26.52
C GLY A 571 5.51 -48.09 25.75
N ALA A 572 6.14 -47.15 26.43
CA ALA A 572 7.18 -46.23 25.97
C ALA A 572 8.59 -46.86 25.89
N SER A 573 9.51 -46.22 25.16
CA SER A 573 10.87 -45.80 25.65
C SER A 573 11.80 -45.43 24.47
N VAL A 574 12.29 -44.19 24.32
CA VAL A 574 13.50 -43.48 24.85
C VAL A 574 14.88 -43.88 24.28
N LEU A 575 15.70 -42.85 23.97
CA LEU A 575 17.18 -42.72 23.79
C LEU A 575 17.69 -42.71 22.33
N GLY A 576 18.53 -41.79 21.84
CA GLY A 576 19.23 -40.66 22.44
C GLY A 576 20.14 -39.91 21.43
N LEU A 577 20.39 -38.63 21.76
CA LEU A 577 21.58 -37.75 21.57
C LEU A 577 22.52 -37.88 20.35
N GLY A 578 22.81 -36.74 19.72
CA GLY A 578 24.03 -36.51 18.91
C GLY A 578 24.18 -35.06 18.42
N LEU A 579 25.05 -34.30 19.09
CA LEU A 579 25.38 -32.87 18.92
C LEU A 579 26.40 -32.63 17.78
N VAL A 580 26.21 -31.62 16.93
CA VAL A 580 27.26 -30.75 16.33
C VAL A 580 26.65 -29.37 16.07
N GLY A 581 27.37 -28.30 16.44
CA GLY A 581 26.91 -26.92 16.34
C GLY A 581 27.77 -26.01 15.43
N ALA A 582 27.29 -24.75 15.39
CA ALA A 582 27.91 -23.49 14.97
C ALA A 582 27.90 -23.13 13.47
N LEU A 583 27.02 -22.17 13.09
CA LEU A 583 27.25 -20.71 12.97
C LEU A 583 26.60 -20.08 11.69
N LEU A 584 25.60 -19.19 11.86
CA LEU A 584 25.50 -17.81 11.32
C LEU A 584 24.05 -17.28 11.22
N VAL A 585 23.76 -16.31 12.09
CA VAL A 585 22.95 -15.08 11.98
C VAL A 585 22.12 -14.85 10.71
N ALA A 586 20.78 -14.83 10.84
CA ALA A 586 19.86 -13.82 10.27
C ALA A 586 18.39 -14.12 10.70
N PHE A 587 17.72 -13.10 11.23
CA PHE A 587 16.28 -12.98 11.54
C PHE A 587 15.61 -14.04 12.45
N GLY A 588 15.45 -13.66 13.72
CA GLY A 588 14.75 -14.46 14.72
C GLY A 588 13.23 -14.32 14.62
N PHE A 589 12.58 -15.35 14.10
CA PHE A 589 11.29 -15.83 14.63
C PHE A 589 11.60 -17.11 15.42
N GLY A 590 11.92 -16.94 16.70
CA GLY A 590 12.21 -18.05 17.60
C GLY A 590 10.96 -18.54 18.30
N ALA A 591 10.34 -19.59 17.76
CA ALA A 591 9.27 -20.33 18.43
C ALA A 591 9.76 -20.86 19.79
N SER A 592 9.12 -20.43 20.88
CA SER A 592 9.33 -20.97 22.21
C SER A 592 8.59 -22.32 22.35
N LEU A 593 9.26 -23.40 21.96
CA LEU A 593 8.85 -24.76 22.31
C LEU A 593 9.21 -25.06 23.77
N LEU A 594 8.25 -24.87 24.68
CA LEU A 594 8.23 -25.60 25.95
C LEU A 594 6.84 -26.20 26.18
N GLY A 595 6.79 -27.53 26.08
CA GLY A 595 5.60 -28.35 26.22
C GLY A 595 4.88 -28.14 27.55
N ARG A 596 3.57 -27.91 27.44
CA ARG A 596 2.62 -27.76 28.54
C ARG A 596 2.36 -29.13 29.19
N GLN A 597 3.21 -29.57 30.13
CA GLN A 597 2.82 -30.63 31.06
C GLN A 597 1.83 -30.06 32.09
N ARG A 598 0.53 -30.30 31.88
CA ARG A 598 -0.49 -30.10 32.91
C ARG A 598 -0.29 -31.14 34.02
N ARG A 599 0.25 -30.70 35.17
CA ARG A 599 0.01 -31.40 36.45
C ARG A 599 -1.44 -31.12 36.86
N THR A 600 -2.26 -32.16 36.83
CA THR A 600 -3.46 -32.24 37.68
C THR A 600 -3.02 -32.78 39.04
N ALA A 601 -3.78 -32.43 40.09
CA ALA A 601 -3.48 -32.62 41.52
C ALA A 601 -2.87 -33.96 41.91
#